data_AF-B9RGQ1-F1
#
_entry.id   AF-B9RGQ1-F1
#
_cell.length_a   1.000
_cell.length_b   1.000
_cell.length_c   1.000
_cell.angle_alpha   90.00
_cell.angle_beta   90.00
_cell.angle_gamma   90.00
#
_symmetry.space_group_name_H-M   'P 1'
#
loop_
_entity.id
_entity.type
_entity.pdbx_description
1 polymer ?
#
loop_
_entity_poly.entity_id
_entity_poly.type
_entity_poly.pdbx_seq_one_letter_code
_entity_poly.pdbx_strand_id
1 'polypeptide(L)'
;MQNLLPKSLVKSMYVSFLAGCFRSVRFGLEEAHGKGQAVQFNWLFEKEAFILHPDETFSVDFEKVEEAVESLSREILTIQAKGEKAAANLLLQKYCKMTEPLKLALDKLEAVQVPVDIVPTFPIADEIVG
;
A
#
# COMPACT_ATOMS: atom_id res chain seq x y z
N MET A 1 -20.68 5.40 0.07
CA MET A 1 -20.55 6.34 1.21
C MET A 1 -21.81 7.19 1.28
N GLN A 2 -22.65 7.00 2.31
CA GLN A 2 -23.58 8.06 2.73
C GLN A 2 -22.76 9.34 2.96
N ASN A 3 -23.31 10.55 2.78
CA ASN A 3 -22.62 11.86 2.79
C ASN A 3 -21.93 12.25 4.13
N LEU A 4 -21.33 11.30 4.85
CA LEU A 4 -20.59 11.40 6.09
C LEU A 4 -19.18 11.96 5.89
N LEU A 5 -18.61 11.80 4.69
CA LEU A 5 -17.30 12.34 4.31
C LEU A 5 -17.43 13.34 3.14
N PRO A 6 -16.58 14.38 3.09
CA PRO A 6 -16.56 15.32 1.97
C PRO A 6 -16.28 14.59 0.65
N LYS A 7 -17.01 14.93 -0.41
CA LYS A 7 -16.77 14.35 -1.76
C LYS A 7 -15.36 14.63 -2.28
N SER A 8 -14.77 15.76 -1.87
CA SER A 8 -13.38 16.10 -2.20
C SER A 8 -12.37 15.07 -1.70
N LEU A 9 -12.71 14.31 -0.65
CA LEU A 9 -11.82 13.32 -0.04
C LEU A 9 -11.59 12.10 -0.92
N VAL A 10 -12.56 11.72 -1.77
CA VAL A 10 -12.53 10.45 -2.52
C VAL A 10 -11.25 10.34 -3.37
N LYS A 11 -10.96 11.35 -4.19
CA LYS A 11 -9.76 11.33 -5.05
C LYS A 11 -8.47 11.45 -4.23
N SER A 12 -8.44 12.37 -3.28
CA SER A 12 -7.23 12.60 -2.46
C SER A 12 -6.90 11.38 -1.59
N MET A 13 -7.90 10.61 -1.16
CA MET A 13 -7.71 9.38 -0.39
C MET A 13 -6.93 8.35 -1.20
N TYR A 14 -7.33 8.06 -2.44
CA TYR A 14 -6.62 7.10 -3.28
C TYR A 14 -5.21 7.56 -3.64
N VAL A 15 -5.03 8.84 -3.95
CA VAL A 15 -3.70 9.41 -4.23
C VAL A 15 -2.79 9.31 -3.00
N SER A 16 -3.30 9.66 -1.83
CA SER A 16 -2.55 9.55 -0.56
C SER A 16 -2.24 8.10 -0.22
N PHE A 17 -3.17 7.19 -0.49
CA PHE A 17 -2.99 5.76 -0.29
C PHE A 17 -1.89 5.20 -1.19
N LEU A 18 -1.88 5.53 -2.49
CA LEU A 18 -0.83 5.14 -3.42
C LEU A 18 0.55 5.62 -2.94
N ALA A 19 0.68 6.89 -2.55
CA ALA A 19 1.93 7.39 -1.97
C ALA A 19 2.31 6.64 -0.67
N GLY A 20 1.32 6.34 0.16
CA GLY A 20 1.46 5.55 1.38
C GLY A 20 1.90 4.10 1.14
N CYS A 21 1.60 3.51 -0.04
CA CYS A 21 2.06 2.18 -0.41
C CYS A 21 3.59 2.11 -0.40
N PHE A 22 4.25 3.09 -1.05
CA PHE A 22 5.70 3.14 -1.12
C PHE A 22 6.34 3.33 0.26
N ARG A 23 5.73 4.13 1.14
CA ARG A 23 6.18 4.28 2.52
C ARG A 23 6.16 2.94 3.27
N SER A 24 5.03 2.23 3.25
CA SER A 24 4.89 0.99 4.03
C SER A 24 5.71 -0.17 3.47
N VAL A 25 5.88 -0.26 2.14
CA VAL A 25 6.70 -1.33 1.52
C VAL A 25 8.18 -1.21 1.90
N ARG A 26 8.67 0.00 2.25
CA ARG A 26 10.04 0.23 2.73
C ARG A 26 10.34 -0.36 4.11
N PHE A 27 9.33 -0.78 4.87
CA PHE A 27 9.55 -1.61 6.06
C PHE A 27 10.00 -3.03 5.72
N GLY A 28 9.93 -3.42 4.45
CA GLY A 28 10.35 -4.71 3.94
C GLY A 28 9.22 -5.73 3.87
N LEU A 29 9.43 -6.75 3.05
CA LEU A 29 8.44 -7.82 2.82
C LEU A 29 8.54 -8.96 3.83
N GLU A 30 9.24 -8.77 4.94
CA GLU A 30 9.26 -9.73 6.05
C GLU A 30 8.18 -9.44 7.09
N GLU A 31 7.77 -8.18 7.20
CA GLU A 31 6.76 -7.69 8.14
C GLU A 31 5.36 -7.73 7.52
N ALA A 32 4.33 -7.99 8.33
CA ALA A 32 2.96 -8.24 7.87
C ALA A 32 2.33 -7.08 7.10
N HIS A 33 2.53 -5.83 7.53
CA HIS A 33 2.01 -4.65 6.83
C HIS A 33 2.75 -4.41 5.51
N GLY A 34 4.08 -4.59 5.48
CA GLY A 34 4.86 -4.54 4.24
C GLY A 34 4.38 -5.56 3.21
N LYS A 35 4.17 -6.82 3.64
CA LYS A 35 3.59 -7.89 2.82
C LYS A 35 2.20 -7.52 2.29
N GLY A 36 1.31 -7.10 3.19
CA GLY A 36 -0.05 -6.71 2.83
C GLY A 36 -0.10 -5.52 1.88
N GLN A 37 0.84 -4.59 1.99
CA GLN A 37 0.89 -3.44 1.12
C GLN A 37 1.45 -3.76 -0.28
N ALA A 38 2.41 -4.69 -0.38
CA ALA A 38 2.82 -5.22 -1.67
C ALA A 38 1.66 -5.93 -2.39
N VAL A 39 0.84 -6.70 -1.66
CA VAL A 39 -0.35 -7.35 -2.23
C VAL A 39 -1.32 -6.32 -2.81
N GLN A 40 -1.67 -5.30 -2.03
CA GLN A 40 -2.58 -4.23 -2.45
C GLN A 40 -2.03 -3.48 -3.67
N PHE A 41 -0.78 -3.03 -3.62
CA PHE A 41 -0.18 -2.32 -4.74
C PHE A 41 -0.16 -3.17 -6.01
N ASN A 42 0.33 -4.41 -5.95
CA ASN A 42 0.46 -5.27 -7.13
C ASN A 42 -0.91 -5.69 -7.68
N TRP A 43 -1.93 -5.87 -6.83
CA TRP A 43 -3.30 -6.11 -7.29
C TRP A 43 -3.86 -4.89 -8.03
N LEU A 44 -3.79 -3.70 -7.43
CA LEU A 44 -4.29 -2.48 -8.06
C LEU A 44 -3.53 -2.14 -9.35
N PHE A 45 -2.23 -2.42 -9.40
CA PHE A 45 -1.43 -2.28 -10.61
C PHE A 45 -1.83 -3.29 -11.70
N GLU A 46 -2.04 -4.57 -11.36
CA GLU A 46 -2.53 -5.59 -12.31
C GLU A 46 -3.92 -5.24 -12.87
N LYS A 47 -4.75 -4.54 -12.09
CA LYS A 47 -6.07 -4.04 -12.50
C LYS A 47 -6.02 -2.68 -13.21
N GLU A 48 -4.82 -2.17 -13.51
CA GLU A 48 -4.61 -0.86 -14.14
C GLU A 48 -5.18 0.32 -13.35
N ALA A 49 -5.52 0.12 -12.07
CA ALA A 49 -5.96 1.17 -11.15
C ALA A 49 -4.79 2.05 -10.69
N PHE A 50 -3.58 1.49 -10.65
CA PHE A 50 -2.33 2.23 -10.52
C PHE A 50 -1.58 2.19 -11.85
N ILE A 51 -1.10 3.36 -12.28
CA ILE A 51 -0.42 3.55 -13.56
C ILE A 51 1.01 4.01 -13.27
N LEU A 52 1.99 3.37 -13.91
CA LEU A 52 3.37 3.83 -13.99
C LEU A 52 3.56 4.59 -15.31
N HIS A 53 4.05 5.82 -15.23
CA HIS A 53 4.30 6.69 -16.37
C HIS A 53 5.75 6.56 -16.91
N PRO A 54 6.02 7.04 -18.14
CA PRO A 54 7.38 7.04 -18.70
C PRO A 54 8.41 7.87 -17.93
N ASP A 55 7.97 8.88 -17.17
CA ASP A 55 8.82 9.66 -16.25
C ASP A 55 9.02 8.96 -14.90
N GLU A 56 8.58 7.71 -14.82
CA GLU A 56 8.66 6.82 -13.66
C GLU A 56 7.93 7.39 -12.43
N THR A 57 6.89 8.21 -12.66
CA THR A 57 5.93 8.62 -11.63
C THR A 57 4.68 7.73 -11.67
N PHE A 58 3.86 7.82 -10.62
CA PHE A 58 2.66 7.00 -10.50
C PHE A 58 1.39 7.84 -10.37
N SER A 59 0.29 7.36 -10.93
CA SER A 59 -1.04 7.94 -10.75
C SER A 59 -2.10 6.89 -10.48
N VAL A 60 -3.29 7.37 -10.07
CA VAL A 60 -4.49 6.55 -9.89
C VAL A 60 -5.40 6.72 -11.10
N ASP A 61 -5.87 5.62 -11.68
CA ASP A 61 -7.00 5.60 -12.61
C ASP A 61 -8.30 5.62 -11.79
N PHE A 62 -8.99 6.77 -11.78
CA PHE A 62 -10.21 6.94 -11.00
C PHE A 62 -11.43 6.20 -11.57
N GLU A 63 -11.37 5.74 -12.83
CA GLU A 63 -12.44 4.93 -13.41
C GLU A 63 -12.34 3.47 -12.98
N LYS A 64 -11.12 3.01 -12.62
CA LYS A 64 -10.85 1.60 -12.28
C LYS A 64 -10.61 1.35 -10.79
N VAL A 65 -10.17 2.35 -10.03
CA VAL A 65 -9.70 2.16 -8.64
C VAL A 65 -10.78 1.64 -7.70
N GLU A 66 -12.03 2.06 -7.85
CA GLU A 66 -13.12 1.58 -6.98
C GLU A 66 -13.37 0.08 -7.17
N GLU A 67 -13.45 -0.38 -8.43
CA GLU A 67 -13.64 -1.80 -8.76
C GLU A 67 -12.42 -2.65 -8.33
N ALA A 68 -11.20 -2.13 -8.52
CA ALA A 68 -9.99 -2.82 -8.10
C ALA A 68 -9.93 -3.01 -6.58
N VAL A 69 -10.33 -1.99 -5.81
CA VAL A 69 -10.42 -2.07 -4.34
C VAL A 69 -11.53 -3.01 -3.90
N GLU A 70 -12.70 -2.95 -4.54
CA GLU A 70 -13.82 -3.85 -4.25
C GLU A 70 -13.42 -5.31 -4.50
N SER A 71 -12.80 -5.60 -5.65
CA SER A 71 -12.41 -6.95 -6.03
C SER A 71 -11.36 -7.54 -5.09
N LEU A 72 -10.35 -6.78 -4.69
CA LEU A 72 -9.38 -7.24 -3.68
C LEU A 72 -10.04 -7.49 -2.33
N SER A 73 -10.92 -6.57 -1.90
CA SER A 73 -11.65 -6.71 -0.63
C SER A 73 -12.50 -7.98 -0.64
N ARG A 74 -13.21 -8.24 -1.73
CA ARG A 74 -14.00 -9.46 -1.92
C ARG A 74 -13.15 -10.71 -1.83
N GLU A 75 -11.99 -10.73 -2.50
CA GLU A 75 -11.06 -11.87 -2.49
C GLU A 75 -10.58 -12.17 -1.06
N ILE A 76 -10.03 -11.17 -0.37
CA ILE A 76 -9.49 -11.32 0.99
C ILE A 76 -10.59 -11.77 1.96
N LEU A 77 -11.74 -11.08 1.96
CA LEU A 77 -12.84 -11.39 2.87
C LEU A 77 -13.45 -12.78 2.59
N THR A 78 -13.49 -13.21 1.33
CA THR A 78 -13.99 -14.55 0.97
C THR A 78 -13.04 -15.64 1.46
N ILE A 79 -11.72 -15.47 1.24
CA ILE A 79 -10.70 -16.39 1.76
C ILE A 79 -10.81 -16.52 3.28
N GLN A 80 -10.94 -15.39 3.98
CA GLN A 80 -11.09 -15.34 5.43
C GLN A 80 -12.37 -16.02 5.91
N ALA A 81 -13.52 -15.73 5.28
CA ALA A 81 -14.81 -16.30 5.65
C ALA A 81 -14.85 -17.84 5.53
N LYS A 82 -14.10 -18.39 4.57
CA LYS A 82 -14.00 -19.85 4.38
C LYS A 82 -12.86 -20.50 5.17
N GLY A 83 -11.96 -19.72 5.76
CA GLY A 83 -10.76 -20.25 6.41
C GLY A 83 -9.78 -20.93 5.44
N GLU A 84 -9.76 -20.53 4.16
CA GLU A 84 -8.99 -21.18 3.10
C GLU A 84 -7.50 -20.78 3.13
N LYS A 85 -6.72 -21.39 4.02
CA LYS A 85 -5.27 -21.12 4.16
C LYS A 85 -4.47 -21.31 2.87
N ALA A 86 -4.82 -22.31 2.07
CA ALA A 86 -4.14 -22.56 0.79
C ALA A 86 -4.35 -21.40 -0.21
N ALA A 87 -5.57 -20.87 -0.29
CA ALA A 87 -5.87 -19.71 -1.13
C ALA A 87 -5.15 -18.46 -0.62
N ALA A 88 -5.10 -18.23 0.70
CA ALA A 88 -4.31 -17.16 1.29
C ALA A 88 -2.82 -17.24 0.90
N ASN A 89 -2.24 -18.44 0.96
CA ASN A 89 -0.85 -18.66 0.54
C ASN A 89 -0.63 -18.37 -0.94
N LEU A 90 -1.57 -18.75 -1.82
CA LEU A 90 -1.48 -18.46 -3.25
C LEU A 90 -1.55 -16.96 -3.53
N LEU A 91 -2.45 -16.23 -2.85
CA LEU A 91 -2.55 -14.77 -2.95
C LEU A 91 -1.23 -14.11 -2.55
N LEU A 92 -0.65 -14.50 -1.42
CA LEU A 92 0.64 -14.00 -0.96
C LEU A 92 1.76 -14.37 -1.93
N GLN A 93 1.85 -15.62 -2.37
CA GLN A 93 2.87 -16.06 -3.32
C GLN A 93 2.81 -15.31 -4.65
N LYS A 94 1.61 -14.92 -5.09
CA LYS A 94 1.44 -14.17 -6.34
C LYS A 94 1.82 -12.69 -6.15
N TYR A 95 1.24 -12.01 -5.17
CA TYR A 95 1.28 -10.54 -5.07
C TYR A 95 2.17 -9.99 -3.97
N CYS A 96 2.64 -10.77 -3.01
CA CYS A 96 3.59 -10.33 -1.99
C CYS A 96 5.03 -10.32 -2.55
N LYS A 97 5.28 -9.53 -3.59
CA LYS A 97 6.56 -9.45 -4.29
C LYS A 97 7.02 -8.03 -4.45
N MET A 98 8.34 -7.85 -4.39
CA MET A 98 9.01 -6.64 -4.81
C MET A 98 9.08 -6.64 -6.35
N THR A 99 7.99 -6.21 -6.99
CA THR A 99 7.86 -6.10 -8.44
C THR A 99 8.69 -4.94 -8.98
N GLU A 100 8.94 -4.91 -10.29
CA GLU A 100 9.74 -3.85 -10.91
C GLU A 100 9.19 -2.44 -10.65
N PRO A 101 7.88 -2.16 -10.74
CA PRO A 101 7.35 -0.84 -10.41
C PRO A 101 7.61 -0.44 -8.95
N LEU A 102 7.53 -1.39 -8.00
CA LEU A 102 7.86 -1.11 -6.60
C LEU A 102 9.36 -0.83 -6.41
N LYS A 103 10.25 -1.62 -7.04
CA LYS A 103 11.70 -1.37 -6.97
C LYS A 103 12.04 0.02 -7.48
N LEU A 104 11.52 0.39 -8.64
CA LEU A 104 11.76 1.69 -9.25
C LEU A 104 11.35 2.85 -8.33
N ALA A 105 10.17 2.73 -7.69
CA ALA A 105 9.72 3.72 -6.73
C ALA A 105 10.63 3.81 -5.50
N LEU A 106 11.11 2.66 -4.99
CA LEU A 106 11.99 2.59 -3.83
C LEU A 106 13.39 3.13 -4.14
N ASP A 107 13.95 2.79 -5.29
CA ASP A 107 15.27 3.25 -5.74
C ASP A 107 15.30 4.78 -5.86
N LYS A 108 14.23 5.40 -6.37
CA LYS A 108 14.08 6.86 -6.39
C LYS A 108 14.07 7.49 -5.00
N LEU A 109 13.37 6.86 -4.04
CA LEU A 109 13.32 7.34 -2.66
C LEU A 109 14.67 7.20 -1.95
N GLU A 110 15.41 6.13 -2.26
CA GLU A 110 16.77 5.90 -1.76
C GLU A 110 17.77 6.89 -2.35
N ALA A 111 17.69 7.17 -3.66
CA ALA A 111 18.57 8.11 -4.35
C ALA A 111 18.51 9.53 -3.77
N VAL A 112 17.34 9.97 -3.27
CA VAL A 112 17.16 11.26 -2.58
C VAL A 112 17.19 11.15 -1.05
N GLN A 113 17.54 9.98 -0.52
CA GLN A 113 17.74 9.71 0.91
C GLN A 113 16.53 10.05 1.79
N VAL A 114 15.31 9.72 1.35
CA VAL A 114 14.12 9.88 2.19
C VAL A 114 14.24 8.95 3.42
N PRO A 115 14.04 9.41 4.67
CA PRO A 115 14.00 8.51 5.83
C PRO A 115 12.87 7.48 5.73
N VAL A 116 13.07 6.27 6.29
CA VAL A 116 12.03 5.21 6.29
C VAL A 116 10.96 5.49 7.35
N ASP A 117 11.41 5.82 8.56
CA ASP A 117 10.56 6.07 9.72
C ASP A 117 11.22 7.08 10.67
N ILE A 118 10.53 7.37 11.76
CA ILE A 118 11.01 8.21 12.84
C ILE A 118 11.61 7.38 13.98
N VAL A 119 12.65 7.91 14.61
CA VAL A 119 13.10 7.44 15.93
C VAL A 119 12.64 8.50 16.93
N PRO A 120 11.62 8.19 17.76
CA PRO A 120 11.10 9.19 18.68
C PRO A 120 12.10 9.49 19.79
N THR A 121 12.20 10.76 20.15
CA THR A 121 12.81 11.21 21.40
C THR A 121 11.68 11.62 22.33
N PHE A 122 11.73 11.22 23.60
CA PHE A 122 10.66 11.45 24.57
C PHE A 122 11.13 12.25 25.80
N PRO A 123 11.51 13.55 25.64
CA PRO A 123 12.09 14.33 26.73
C PRO A 123 11.22 14.39 27.99
N ILE A 124 9.90 14.48 27.84
CA ILE A 124 8.97 14.53 28.96
C ILE A 124 8.92 13.19 29.73
N ALA A 125 9.08 12.06 29.04
CA ALA A 125 9.13 10.76 29.71
C ALA A 125 10.44 10.64 30.52
N ASP A 126 11.55 11.10 29.94
CA ASP A 126 12.85 11.09 30.61
C ASP A 126 12.85 11.96 31.89
N GLU A 127 12.13 13.10 31.90
CA GLU A 127 11.95 13.96 33.08
C GLU A 127 11.05 13.36 34.17
N ILE A 128 10.08 12.49 33.80
CA ILE A 128 9.13 11.89 34.76
C ILE A 128 9.71 10.63 35.42
N VAL A 129 10.56 9.89 34.70
CA VAL A 129 11.10 8.59 35.16
C VAL A 129 12.53 8.72 35.72
N GLY A 130 13.25 9.80 35.38
CA GLY A 130 14.58 10.14 35.92
C GLY A 130 14.53 10.77 37.30
#